data_AF-A0AAE5AA40-F1
#
_entry.id   AF-A0AAE5AA40-F1
#
_cell.length_a   1.000
_cell.length_b   1.000
_cell.length_c   1.000
_cell.angle_alpha   90.00
_cell.angle_beta   90.00
_cell.angle_gamma   90.00
#
_symmetry.space_group_name_H-M   'P 1'
#
loop_
_entity.id
_entity.type
_entity.pdbx_description
1 polymer ?
#
loop_
_entity_poly.entity_id
_entity_poly.type
_entity_poly.pdbx_seq_one_letter_code
_entity_poly.pdbx_strand_id
1 'polypeptide(L)'
;MTTDPALIGAQMLFLYNPNYLLASGERADLATLRRGLPTDKYGVRNSNVLKKLPERRIDAEYNGWWSCLIPAEVVRQIGMPLPVFFQWDDVEYSLRAGRAGIPTITLPSTGVWHADFYWKDVDGFAHYFSTRNGLITAALDPGFAPTSLAKQLSREISHSIVSLQYGLAHTQLRAIEGFLEGPNALADGGQAALAMINKERTRFPETVTRPVSELPAGVRFRRADPPPKAGWDDLVLAKRAAAHLRGRLERGPVAISYEDARWWHVGRFDHVYVTDASQAGVRERK
;
A
#
# COMPACT_ATOMS: atom_id res chain seq x y z
N MET A 1 -5.68 -31.63 -0.12
CA MET A 1 -4.35 -31.76 0.49
C MET A 1 -3.36 -32.04 -0.63
N THR A 2 -2.22 -31.34 -0.65
CA THR A 2 -1.13 -31.62 -1.59
C THR A 2 -0.24 -32.72 -1.02
N THR A 3 0.26 -33.61 -1.87
CA THR A 3 1.30 -34.59 -1.54
C THR A 3 2.69 -34.09 -1.90
N ASP A 4 2.75 -32.99 -2.68
CA ASP A 4 3.97 -32.36 -3.17
C ASP A 4 4.32 -31.12 -2.33
N PRO A 5 5.59 -30.68 -2.32
CA PRO A 5 6.03 -29.51 -1.57
C PRO A 5 5.22 -28.25 -1.89
N ALA A 6 4.86 -27.49 -0.85
CA ALA A 6 4.09 -26.26 -0.97
C ALA A 6 4.46 -25.27 0.14
N LEU A 7 4.26 -23.98 -0.12
CA LEU A 7 4.31 -22.96 0.93
C LEU A 7 2.98 -23.03 1.69
N ILE A 8 3.03 -23.25 3.01
CA ILE A 8 1.83 -23.36 3.84
C ILE A 8 1.73 -22.14 4.75
N GLY A 9 0.80 -21.24 4.45
CA GLY A 9 0.56 -20.03 5.19
C GLY A 9 -0.64 -20.12 6.12
N ALA A 10 -0.59 -19.43 7.25
CA ALA A 10 -1.75 -19.23 8.11
C ALA A 10 -2.47 -17.90 7.77
N GLN A 11 -3.75 -17.83 8.07
CA GLN A 11 -4.56 -16.62 7.96
C GLN A 11 -4.15 -15.57 9.02
N MET A 12 -4.50 -14.31 8.75
CA MET A 12 -4.30 -13.22 9.70
C MET A 12 -5.63 -12.79 10.30
N LEU A 13 -5.74 -12.83 11.63
CA LEU A 13 -6.81 -12.20 12.39
C LEU A 13 -6.33 -10.83 12.89
N PHE A 14 -7.23 -9.86 13.03
CA PHE A 14 -6.87 -8.54 13.55
C PHE A 14 -6.67 -8.58 15.05
N LEU A 15 -5.48 -8.17 15.51
CA LEU A 15 -5.10 -8.20 16.93
C LEU A 15 -6.07 -7.43 17.83
N TYR A 16 -6.51 -6.24 17.40
CA TYR A 16 -7.43 -5.39 18.18
C TYR A 16 -8.91 -5.63 17.84
N ASN A 17 -9.20 -6.44 16.82
CA ASN A 17 -10.55 -6.85 16.44
C ASN A 17 -10.55 -8.38 16.25
N PRO A 18 -10.40 -9.16 17.34
CA PRO A 18 -9.95 -10.56 17.28
C PRO A 18 -10.88 -11.51 16.52
N ASN A 19 -12.13 -11.10 16.30
CA ASN A 19 -13.12 -11.85 15.52
C ASN A 19 -13.08 -11.54 14.02
N TYR A 20 -12.17 -10.68 13.53
CA TYR A 20 -12.10 -10.28 12.14
C TYR A 20 -10.90 -10.92 11.43
N LEU A 21 -11.20 -11.64 10.35
CA LEU A 21 -10.25 -12.17 9.39
C LEU A 21 -9.87 -11.09 8.37
N LEU A 22 -8.56 -10.92 8.13
CA LEU A 22 -8.06 -10.06 7.08
C LEU A 22 -8.51 -10.53 5.71
N ALA A 23 -8.13 -11.75 5.31
CA ALA A 23 -8.43 -12.32 4.00
C ALA A 23 -8.38 -13.85 4.05
N SER A 24 -9.24 -14.53 3.28
CA SER A 24 -9.18 -15.99 3.12
C SER A 24 -8.06 -16.47 2.19
N GLY A 25 -7.57 -15.58 1.32
CA GLY A 25 -6.51 -15.81 0.34
C GLY A 25 -6.34 -14.54 -0.50
N GLU A 26 -5.13 -14.26 -0.95
CA GLU A 26 -4.78 -13.00 -1.61
C GLU A 26 -4.05 -13.25 -2.93
N ARG A 27 -4.25 -12.33 -3.89
CA ARG A 27 -3.46 -12.21 -5.11
C ARG A 27 -2.80 -10.85 -5.23
N ALA A 28 -1.80 -10.78 -6.09
CA ALA A 28 -1.18 -9.54 -6.51
C ALA A 28 -1.60 -9.19 -7.94
N ASP A 29 -1.67 -7.91 -8.23
CA ASP A 29 -1.76 -7.36 -9.59
C ASP A 29 -0.49 -6.55 -9.84
N LEU A 30 0.44 -7.18 -10.55
CA LEU A 30 1.74 -6.60 -10.86
C LEU A 30 1.68 -5.50 -11.93
N ALA A 31 0.59 -5.42 -12.70
CA ALA A 31 0.38 -4.31 -13.63
C ALA A 31 -0.02 -3.02 -12.89
N THR A 32 -0.51 -3.16 -11.66
CA THR A 32 -0.95 -2.04 -10.83
C THR A 32 -0.25 -1.93 -9.47
N LEU A 33 0.75 -2.78 -9.18
CA LEU A 33 1.41 -2.89 -7.88
C LEU A 33 0.43 -2.99 -6.69
N ARG A 34 -0.72 -3.65 -6.91
CA ARG A 34 -1.72 -3.87 -5.86
C ARG A 34 -1.58 -5.28 -5.32
N ARG A 35 -1.59 -5.42 -4.00
CA ARG A 35 -1.62 -6.70 -3.29
C ARG A 35 -2.79 -6.74 -2.32
N GLY A 36 -3.10 -7.92 -1.81
CA GLY A 36 -4.28 -8.14 -0.98
C GLY A 36 -5.59 -8.10 -1.77
N LEU A 37 -5.54 -8.34 -3.07
CA LEU A 37 -6.75 -8.46 -3.87
C LEU A 37 -7.38 -9.85 -3.66
N PRO A 38 -8.72 -9.97 -3.70
CA PRO A 38 -9.35 -11.28 -3.66
C PRO A 38 -8.99 -12.08 -4.91
N THR A 39 -8.71 -13.37 -4.72
CA THR A 39 -8.42 -14.31 -5.82
C THR A 39 -9.69 -14.84 -6.48
N ASP A 40 -10.79 -14.90 -5.72
CA ASP A 40 -12.09 -15.43 -6.15
C ASP A 40 -13.22 -14.55 -5.61
N LYS A 41 -14.36 -14.51 -6.32
CA LYS A 41 -15.54 -13.70 -5.96
C LYS A 41 -16.18 -14.07 -4.61
N TYR A 42 -15.94 -15.27 -4.11
CA TYR A 42 -16.37 -15.74 -2.80
C TYR A 42 -15.25 -15.67 -1.75
N GLY A 43 -14.06 -15.19 -2.12
CA GLY A 43 -13.00 -14.88 -1.16
C GLY A 43 -13.48 -13.80 -0.20
N VAL A 44 -13.27 -14.03 1.10
CA VAL A 44 -13.69 -13.10 2.14
C VAL A 44 -12.53 -12.21 2.57
N ARG A 45 -12.83 -10.96 2.87
CA ARG A 45 -11.88 -9.95 3.36
C ARG A 45 -12.53 -9.14 4.48
N ASN A 46 -11.76 -8.73 5.49
CA ASN A 46 -12.22 -7.93 6.64
C ASN A 46 -13.53 -8.46 7.23
N SER A 47 -13.61 -9.78 7.42
CA SER A 47 -14.87 -10.50 7.69
C SER A 47 -14.91 -11.06 9.11
N ASN A 48 -16.07 -10.95 9.77
CA ASN A 48 -16.27 -11.49 11.11
C ASN A 48 -16.41 -13.03 11.05
N VAL A 49 -15.47 -13.75 11.66
CA VAL A 49 -15.40 -15.22 11.65
C VAL A 49 -16.45 -15.90 12.53
N LEU A 50 -17.16 -15.15 13.37
CA LEU A 50 -18.31 -15.67 14.14
C LEU A 50 -19.57 -15.79 13.27
N LYS A 51 -19.57 -15.21 12.06
CA LYS A 51 -20.64 -15.38 11.07
C LYS A 51 -20.29 -16.53 10.13
N LYS A 52 -21.31 -17.13 9.51
CA LYS A 52 -21.10 -18.16 8.49
C LYS A 52 -20.28 -17.58 7.32
N LEU A 53 -19.10 -18.14 7.11
CA LEU A 53 -18.26 -17.84 5.94
C LEU A 53 -18.56 -18.83 4.80
N PRO A 54 -18.29 -18.46 3.54
CA PRO A 54 -18.43 -19.38 2.42
C PRO A 54 -17.56 -20.63 2.59
N GLU A 55 -18.17 -21.81 2.44
CA GLU A 55 -17.48 -23.10 2.43
C GLU A 55 -16.90 -23.37 1.03
N ARG A 56 -15.96 -22.51 0.62
CA ARG A 56 -15.29 -22.61 -0.68
C ARG A 56 -13.78 -22.63 -0.49
N ARG A 57 -13.11 -23.53 -1.22
CA ARG A 57 -11.65 -23.48 -1.36
C ARG A 57 -11.25 -22.19 -2.08
N ILE A 58 -10.35 -21.45 -1.47
CA ILE A 58 -9.75 -20.23 -2.04
C ILE A 58 -8.29 -20.54 -2.35
N ASP A 59 -7.90 -20.41 -3.61
CA ASP A 59 -6.51 -20.53 -4.03
C ASP A 59 -5.84 -19.16 -3.89
N ALA A 60 -4.75 -19.10 -3.13
CA ALA A 60 -3.96 -17.89 -2.92
C ALA A 60 -2.76 -17.87 -3.86
N GLU A 61 -2.36 -16.70 -4.34
CA GLU A 61 -1.11 -16.57 -5.11
C GLU A 61 0.10 -16.38 -4.18
N TYR A 62 -0.12 -15.79 -3.00
CA TYR A 62 0.90 -15.62 -1.98
C TYR A 62 0.31 -15.67 -0.56
N ASN A 63 1.19 -15.79 0.44
CA ASN A 63 0.82 -15.66 1.85
C ASN A 63 1.81 -14.77 2.58
N GLY A 64 1.31 -13.85 3.40
CA GLY A 64 2.16 -12.99 4.20
C GLY A 64 2.99 -13.77 5.23
N TRP A 65 4.15 -13.24 5.56
CA TRP A 65 5.09 -13.87 6.51
C TRP A 65 4.80 -13.56 7.99
N TRP A 66 3.56 -13.18 8.33
CA TRP A 66 3.09 -13.25 9.72
C TRP A 66 3.06 -14.69 10.23
N SER A 67 2.85 -15.67 9.34
CA SER A 67 3.02 -17.10 9.59
C SER A 67 2.99 -17.86 8.27
N CYS A 68 4.16 -18.37 7.84
CA CYS A 68 4.30 -19.17 6.63
C CYS A 68 5.41 -20.22 6.81
N LEU A 69 5.07 -21.47 6.55
CA LEU A 69 6.01 -22.60 6.52
C LEU A 69 6.54 -22.76 5.10
N ILE A 70 7.87 -22.67 4.97
CA ILE A 70 8.59 -22.83 3.72
C ILE A 70 9.49 -24.06 3.85
N PRO A 71 9.23 -25.16 3.13
CA PRO A 71 10.09 -26.34 3.18
C PRO A 71 11.53 -26.02 2.74
N ALA A 72 12.52 -26.61 3.41
CA ALA A 72 13.93 -26.36 3.09
C ALA A 72 14.28 -26.76 1.64
N GLU A 73 13.61 -27.76 1.07
CA GLU A 73 13.77 -28.15 -0.33
C GLU A 73 13.32 -27.06 -1.31
N VAL A 74 12.28 -26.29 -0.97
CA VAL A 74 11.84 -25.14 -1.76
C VAL A 74 12.94 -24.09 -1.78
N VAL A 75 13.54 -23.78 -0.62
CA VAL A 75 14.67 -22.83 -0.53
C VAL A 75 15.87 -23.29 -1.36
N ARG A 76 16.19 -24.60 -1.33
CA ARG A 76 17.27 -25.16 -2.17
C ARG A 76 16.97 -25.05 -3.66
N GLN A 77 15.69 -25.16 -4.05
CA GLN A 77 15.27 -25.14 -5.44
C GLN A 77 15.21 -23.72 -6.02
N ILE A 78 14.60 -22.77 -5.31
CA ILE A 78 14.36 -21.42 -5.85
C ILE A 78 15.33 -20.37 -5.31
N GLY A 79 16.12 -20.69 -4.27
CA GLY A 79 17.05 -19.76 -3.63
C GLY A 79 16.40 -18.93 -2.51
N MET A 80 17.18 -18.03 -1.91
CA MET A 80 16.73 -17.16 -0.82
C MET A 80 15.74 -16.07 -1.29
N PRO A 81 15.02 -15.42 -0.36
CA PRO A 81 14.31 -14.17 -0.62
C PRO A 81 15.19 -13.08 -1.22
N LEU A 82 14.55 -12.12 -1.91
CA LEU A 82 15.24 -10.91 -2.34
C LEU A 82 15.81 -10.15 -1.14
N PRO A 83 17.00 -9.51 -1.27
CA PRO A 83 17.61 -8.71 -0.20
C PRO A 83 16.97 -7.33 -0.08
N VAL A 84 15.65 -7.29 0.10
CA VAL A 84 14.88 -6.05 0.30
C VAL A 84 14.61 -5.83 1.79
N PHE A 85 14.51 -4.56 2.21
CA PHE A 85 14.33 -4.23 3.63
C PHE A 85 13.03 -4.79 4.23
N PHE A 86 11.88 -4.39 3.67
CA PHE A 86 10.56 -4.93 4.01
C PHE A 86 9.57 -4.68 2.88
N GLN A 87 8.53 -5.51 2.83
CA GLN A 87 7.44 -5.50 1.84
C GLN A 87 7.80 -6.07 0.47
N TRP A 88 6.85 -6.83 -0.08
CA TRP A 88 6.90 -7.53 -1.37
C TRP A 88 7.83 -8.74 -1.42
N ASP A 89 8.65 -8.95 -0.40
CA ASP A 89 9.45 -10.14 -0.18
C ASP A 89 8.60 -11.41 -0.12
N ASP A 90 7.51 -11.38 0.63
CA ASP A 90 6.53 -12.46 0.72
C ASP A 90 5.81 -12.74 -0.61
N VAL A 91 5.33 -11.69 -1.26
CA VAL A 91 4.65 -11.76 -2.56
C VAL A 91 5.60 -12.31 -3.63
N GLU A 92 6.80 -11.74 -3.76
CA GLU A 92 7.78 -12.17 -4.76
C GLU A 92 8.14 -13.64 -4.57
N TYR A 93 8.43 -14.05 -3.34
CA TYR A 93 8.88 -15.41 -3.06
C TYR A 93 7.79 -16.44 -3.39
N SER A 94 6.54 -16.17 -3.02
CA SER A 94 5.40 -17.02 -3.38
C SER A 94 5.13 -17.08 -4.88
N LEU A 95 5.22 -15.94 -5.59
CA LEU A 95 5.03 -15.91 -7.04
C LEU A 95 6.16 -16.67 -7.76
N ARG A 96 7.42 -16.52 -7.29
CA ARG A 96 8.57 -17.27 -7.80
C ARG A 96 8.42 -18.77 -7.54
N ALA A 97 7.97 -19.16 -6.35
CA ALA A 97 7.64 -20.55 -6.03
C ALA A 97 6.54 -21.09 -6.97
N GLY A 98 5.47 -20.33 -7.19
CA GLY A 98 4.39 -20.69 -8.09
C GLY A 98 4.86 -20.92 -9.53
N ARG A 99 5.75 -20.06 -10.04
CA ARG A 99 6.38 -20.24 -11.36
C ARG A 99 7.27 -21.48 -11.45
N ALA A 100 7.81 -21.95 -10.32
CA ALA A 100 8.56 -23.20 -10.21
C ALA A 100 7.66 -24.43 -9.94
N GLY A 101 6.34 -24.28 -10.01
CA GLY A 101 5.38 -25.37 -9.79
C GLY A 101 5.07 -25.67 -8.32
N ILE A 102 5.51 -24.81 -7.39
CA ILE A 102 5.31 -24.97 -5.95
C ILE A 102 4.18 -24.03 -5.52
N PRO A 103 2.98 -24.54 -5.21
CA PRO A 103 1.85 -23.70 -4.87
C PRO A 103 2.01 -23.06 -3.48
N THR A 104 1.34 -21.93 -3.29
CA THR A 104 1.10 -21.36 -1.96
C THR A 104 -0.31 -21.70 -1.50
N ILE A 105 -0.45 -22.18 -0.26
CA ILE A 105 -1.73 -22.56 0.34
C ILE A 105 -1.92 -21.76 1.62
N THR A 106 -2.93 -20.88 1.64
CA THR A 106 -3.41 -20.27 2.88
C THR A 106 -4.38 -21.24 3.54
N LEU A 107 -3.99 -21.82 4.68
CA LEU A 107 -4.76 -22.85 5.36
C LEU A 107 -5.92 -22.22 6.17
N PRO A 108 -7.19 -22.51 5.81
CA PRO A 108 -8.33 -21.97 6.53
C PRO A 108 -8.37 -22.41 7.99
N SER A 109 -8.90 -21.57 8.86
CA SER A 109 -9.05 -21.85 10.31
C SER A 109 -7.75 -22.01 11.09
N THR A 110 -6.59 -21.86 10.43
CA THR A 110 -5.31 -21.63 11.11
C THR A 110 -4.97 -20.17 10.95
N GLY A 111 -4.69 -19.48 12.05
CA GLY A 111 -4.37 -18.07 11.98
C GLY A 111 -3.67 -17.53 13.20
N VAL A 112 -3.04 -16.40 13.02
CA VAL A 112 -2.38 -15.63 14.08
C VAL A 112 -3.03 -14.27 14.20
N TRP A 113 -3.11 -13.74 15.41
CA TRP A 113 -3.49 -12.35 15.62
C TRP A 113 -2.30 -11.44 15.33
N HIS A 114 -2.49 -10.47 14.43
CA HIS A 114 -1.45 -9.53 14.03
C HIS A 114 -2.02 -8.11 13.96
N ALA A 115 -1.17 -7.11 14.19
CA ALA A 115 -1.54 -5.71 14.07
C ALA A 115 -2.14 -5.41 12.69
N ASP A 116 -3.24 -4.65 12.66
CA ASP A 116 -3.91 -4.30 11.42
C ASP A 116 -3.08 -3.31 10.58
N PHE A 117 -3.52 -3.08 9.34
CA PHE A 117 -2.87 -2.14 8.43
C PHE A 117 -3.49 -0.74 8.44
N TYR A 118 -4.66 -0.55 9.06
CA TYR A 118 -5.41 0.72 9.10
C TYR A 118 -4.63 1.82 9.83
N TRP A 119 -3.93 1.45 10.91
CA TRP A 119 -3.14 2.39 11.72
C TRP A 119 -1.76 2.69 11.11
N LYS A 120 -1.36 2.03 10.03
CA LYS A 120 -0.04 2.25 9.43
C LYS A 120 -0.03 3.56 8.66
N ASP A 121 1.05 4.30 8.82
CA ASP A 121 1.26 5.54 8.10
C ASP A 121 1.53 5.30 6.61
N VAL A 122 0.49 5.47 5.80
CA VAL A 122 0.55 5.36 4.34
C VAL A 122 1.31 6.51 3.68
N ASP A 123 1.48 7.63 4.38
CA ASP A 123 2.20 8.81 3.90
C ASP A 123 3.70 8.74 4.30
N GLY A 124 4.18 7.61 4.83
CA GLY A 124 5.51 7.45 5.42
C GLY A 124 6.60 6.92 4.47
N PHE A 125 7.81 6.70 5.03
CA PHE A 125 8.94 6.09 4.30
C PHE A 125 8.61 4.69 3.75
N ALA A 126 7.65 3.99 4.36
CA ALA A 126 7.21 2.67 3.93
C ALA A 126 6.69 2.66 2.48
N HIS A 127 6.19 3.79 1.99
CA HIS A 127 5.73 3.92 0.61
C HIS A 127 6.89 3.81 -0.39
N TYR A 128 8.08 4.32 -0.04
CA TYR A 128 9.28 4.17 -0.88
C TYR A 128 9.59 2.69 -1.14
N PHE A 129 9.66 1.89 -0.07
CA PHE A 129 9.96 0.47 -0.18
C PHE A 129 8.83 -0.30 -0.87
N SER A 130 7.56 0.02 -0.57
CA SER A 130 6.43 -0.62 -1.24
C SER A 130 6.47 -0.40 -2.76
N THR A 131 6.69 0.84 -3.23
CA THR A 131 6.75 1.14 -4.67
C THR A 131 8.00 0.55 -5.32
N ARG A 132 9.19 0.75 -4.73
CA ARG A 132 10.45 0.24 -5.28
C ARG A 132 10.43 -1.29 -5.37
N ASN A 133 10.08 -1.97 -4.28
CA ASN A 133 10.11 -3.42 -4.24
C ASN A 133 8.98 -4.01 -5.11
N GLY A 134 7.82 -3.36 -5.20
CA GLY A 134 6.76 -3.76 -6.14
C GLY A 134 7.21 -3.67 -7.60
N LEU A 135 7.94 -2.62 -7.97
CA LEU A 135 8.56 -2.51 -9.31
C LEU A 135 9.58 -3.62 -9.56
N ILE A 136 10.41 -3.97 -8.57
CA ILE A 136 11.34 -5.11 -8.66
C ILE A 136 10.58 -6.42 -8.88
N THR A 137 9.55 -6.70 -8.06
CA THR A 137 8.73 -7.91 -8.21
C THR A 137 8.05 -7.97 -9.57
N ALA A 138 7.50 -6.85 -10.05
CA ALA A 138 6.88 -6.78 -11.37
C ALA A 138 7.89 -7.01 -12.49
N ALA A 139 9.11 -6.47 -12.39
CA ALA A 139 10.16 -6.63 -13.40
C ALA A 139 10.71 -8.07 -13.49
N LEU A 140 10.57 -8.85 -12.41
CA LEU A 140 10.92 -10.27 -12.38
C LEU A 140 9.81 -11.19 -12.93
N ASP A 141 8.63 -10.64 -13.22
CA ASP A 141 7.50 -11.40 -13.73
C ASP A 141 7.49 -11.47 -15.27
N PRO A 142 7.15 -12.63 -15.88
CA PRO A 142 7.04 -12.75 -17.34
C PRO A 142 6.03 -11.78 -17.97
N GLY A 143 5.00 -11.34 -17.22
CA GLY A 143 3.97 -10.40 -17.65
C GLY A 143 4.32 -8.93 -17.43
N PHE A 144 5.61 -8.59 -17.22
CA PHE A 144 6.03 -7.23 -16.91
C PHE A 144 5.48 -6.20 -17.92
N ALA A 145 4.69 -5.25 -17.42
CA ALA A 145 3.99 -4.25 -18.22
C ALA A 145 4.45 -2.82 -17.86
N PRO A 146 5.68 -2.41 -18.25
CA PRO A 146 6.29 -1.16 -17.81
C PRO A 146 5.48 0.09 -18.20
N THR A 147 4.87 0.10 -19.38
CA THR A 147 4.04 1.23 -19.85
C THR A 147 2.79 1.43 -18.98
N SER A 148 2.12 0.33 -18.60
CA SER A 148 0.95 0.37 -17.72
C SER A 148 1.32 0.87 -16.33
N LEU A 149 2.44 0.37 -15.79
CA LEU A 149 3.00 0.80 -14.52
C LEU A 149 3.39 2.28 -14.52
N ALA A 150 4.11 2.73 -15.53
CA ALA A 150 4.51 4.14 -15.66
C ALA A 150 3.27 5.05 -15.71
N LYS A 151 2.24 4.67 -16.47
CA LYS A 151 0.97 5.42 -16.54
C LYS A 151 0.27 5.46 -15.18
N GLN A 152 0.24 4.35 -14.45
CA GLN A 152 -0.37 4.32 -13.12
C GLN A 152 0.41 5.15 -12.11
N LEU A 153 1.73 4.96 -12.01
CA LEU A 153 2.56 5.68 -11.06
C LEU A 153 2.51 7.19 -11.33
N SER A 154 2.48 7.60 -12.61
CA SER A 154 2.28 9.00 -12.99
C SER A 154 0.94 9.56 -12.47
N ARG A 155 -0.14 8.77 -12.55
CA ARG A 155 -1.45 9.17 -11.96
C ARG A 155 -1.39 9.23 -10.44
N GLU A 156 -0.77 8.25 -9.78
CA GLU A 156 -0.63 8.25 -8.31
C GLU A 156 0.19 9.44 -7.81
N ILE A 157 1.29 9.78 -8.47
CA ILE A 157 2.09 10.98 -8.17
C ILE A 157 1.24 12.24 -8.40
N SER A 158 0.48 12.29 -9.48
CA SER A 158 -0.43 13.41 -9.75
C SER A 158 -1.51 13.55 -8.68
N HIS A 159 -2.05 12.44 -8.16
CA HIS A 159 -2.98 12.44 -7.04
C HIS A 159 -2.33 13.02 -5.78
N SER A 160 -1.10 12.60 -5.45
CA SER A 160 -0.33 13.14 -4.32
C SER A 160 -0.14 14.65 -4.44
N ILE A 161 0.25 15.14 -5.63
CA ILE A 161 0.46 16.56 -5.92
C ILE A 161 -0.84 17.36 -5.71
N VAL A 162 -1.94 16.96 -6.35
CA VAL A 162 -3.20 17.71 -6.20
C VAL A 162 -3.77 17.61 -4.78
N SER A 163 -3.33 16.63 -3.98
CA SER A 163 -3.71 16.47 -2.57
C SER A 163 -2.79 17.19 -1.59
N LEU A 164 -1.87 18.02 -2.08
CA LEU A 164 -0.88 18.76 -1.30
C LEU A 164 0.04 17.82 -0.49
N GLN A 165 0.32 16.61 -1.00
CA GLN A 165 1.23 15.62 -0.42
C GLN A 165 2.54 15.59 -1.22
N TYR A 166 3.28 16.69 -1.20
CA TYR A 166 4.50 16.84 -2.00
C TYR A 166 5.63 15.92 -1.52
N GLY A 167 5.72 15.67 -0.22
CA GLY A 167 6.65 14.70 0.37
C GLY A 167 6.33 13.26 -0.05
N LEU A 168 5.06 12.91 -0.22
CA LEU A 168 4.66 11.61 -0.77
C LEU A 168 5.00 11.52 -2.26
N ALA A 169 4.72 12.57 -3.03
CA ALA A 169 5.08 12.65 -4.45
C ALA A 169 6.59 12.50 -4.66
N HIS A 170 7.40 13.17 -3.83
CA HIS A 170 8.85 13.01 -3.80
C HIS A 170 9.26 11.58 -3.43
N THR A 171 8.63 10.99 -2.42
CA THR A 171 8.88 9.60 -1.99
C THR A 171 8.61 8.60 -3.13
N GLN A 172 7.52 8.79 -3.87
CA GLN A 172 7.15 7.98 -5.04
C GLN A 172 8.19 8.11 -6.16
N LEU A 173 8.63 9.34 -6.47
CA LEU A 173 9.67 9.58 -7.48
C LEU A 173 11.00 8.92 -7.10
N ARG A 174 11.46 9.11 -5.85
CA ARG A 174 12.68 8.46 -5.35
C ARG A 174 12.58 6.93 -5.39
N ALA A 175 11.39 6.36 -5.17
CA ALA A 175 11.19 4.92 -5.27
C ALA A 175 11.38 4.39 -6.68
N ILE A 176 10.93 5.15 -7.69
CA ILE A 176 11.15 4.83 -9.11
C ILE A 176 12.65 4.94 -9.43
N GLU A 177 13.31 6.00 -8.98
CA GLU A 177 14.76 6.18 -9.18
C GLU A 177 15.56 5.05 -8.50
N GLY A 178 15.20 4.68 -7.26
CA GLY A 178 15.81 3.55 -6.56
C GLY A 178 15.57 2.19 -7.21
N PHE A 179 14.51 2.04 -8.01
CA PHE A 179 14.33 0.86 -8.87
C PHE A 179 15.26 0.92 -10.09
N LEU A 180 15.42 2.10 -10.71
CA LEU A 180 16.27 2.33 -11.87
C LEU A 180 17.78 2.23 -11.57
N GLU A 181 18.19 2.42 -10.31
CA GLU A 181 19.57 2.17 -9.84
C GLU A 181 20.01 0.70 -9.99
N GLY A 182 19.04 -0.22 -10.13
CA GLY A 182 19.29 -1.64 -10.35
C GLY A 182 19.64 -2.43 -9.09
N PRO A 183 19.85 -3.75 -9.22
CA PRO A 183 19.93 -4.68 -8.08
C PRO A 183 21.13 -4.45 -7.16
N ASN A 184 22.21 -3.83 -7.65
CA ASN A 184 23.39 -3.53 -6.84
C ASN A 184 23.07 -2.58 -5.66
N ALA A 185 22.03 -1.75 -5.80
CA ALA A 185 21.58 -0.86 -4.73
C ALA A 185 20.89 -1.60 -3.56
N LEU A 186 20.66 -2.91 -3.66
CA LEU A 186 20.09 -3.73 -2.60
C LEU A 186 21.14 -4.37 -1.67
N ALA A 187 22.43 -4.21 -1.98
CA ALA A 187 23.52 -4.91 -1.30
C ALA A 187 23.59 -4.63 0.22
N ASP A 188 23.14 -3.46 0.67
CA ASP A 188 23.12 -3.06 2.08
C ASP A 188 21.80 -3.37 2.81
N GLY A 189 20.87 -4.09 2.15
CA GLY A 189 19.56 -4.41 2.70
C GLY A 189 18.65 -3.19 2.87
N GLY A 190 18.94 -2.06 2.24
CA GLY A 190 18.12 -0.84 2.25
C GLY A 190 18.41 0.16 3.36
N GLN A 191 19.52 0.03 4.09
CA GLN A 191 19.90 0.95 5.17
C GLN A 191 20.17 2.37 4.65
N ALA A 192 20.96 2.50 3.59
CA ALA A 192 21.24 3.78 2.94
C ALA A 192 19.96 4.38 2.36
N ALA A 193 19.10 3.57 1.75
CA ALA A 193 17.82 4.00 1.20
C ALA A 193 16.88 4.54 2.29
N LEU A 194 16.81 3.88 3.45
CA LEU A 194 16.03 4.32 4.60
C LEU A 194 16.55 5.65 5.16
N ALA A 195 17.86 5.77 5.36
CA ALA A 195 18.48 7.00 5.85
C ALA A 195 18.25 8.18 4.89
N MET A 196 18.43 7.94 3.60
CA MET A 196 18.19 8.91 2.53
C MET A 196 16.74 9.39 2.53
N ILE A 197 15.76 8.48 2.46
CA ILE A 197 14.36 8.89 2.33
C ILE A 197 13.85 9.63 3.57
N ASN A 198 14.27 9.20 4.76
CA ASN A 198 13.94 9.90 6.00
C ASN A 198 14.51 11.32 6.01
N LYS A 199 15.77 11.50 5.59
CA LYS A 199 16.41 12.82 5.49
C LYS A 199 15.71 13.72 4.48
N GLU A 200 15.48 13.24 3.26
CA GLU A 200 14.89 14.03 2.19
C GLU A 200 13.47 14.49 2.50
N ARG A 201 12.68 13.64 3.15
CA ARG A 201 11.30 13.95 3.53
C ARG A 201 11.18 15.12 4.51
N THR A 202 12.19 15.37 5.34
CA THR A 202 12.19 16.52 6.26
C THR A 202 12.09 17.88 5.56
N ARG A 203 12.38 17.94 4.26
CA ARG A 203 12.23 19.15 3.43
C ARG A 203 10.77 19.54 3.19
N PHE A 204 9.84 18.63 3.46
CA PHE A 204 8.41 18.77 3.18
C PHE A 204 7.66 18.92 4.50
N PRO A 205 7.21 20.14 4.86
CA PRO A 205 6.60 20.42 6.17
C PRO A 205 5.39 19.56 6.48
N GLU A 206 4.64 19.16 5.46
CA GLU A 206 3.43 18.35 5.59
C GLU A 206 3.69 16.88 5.96
N THR A 207 4.94 16.43 5.88
CA THR A 207 5.33 15.08 6.34
C THR A 207 5.41 14.97 7.86
N VAL A 208 5.49 16.12 8.55
CA VAL A 208 5.58 16.18 10.01
C VAL A 208 4.19 16.03 10.62
N THR A 209 3.99 14.95 11.36
CA THR A 209 2.79 14.76 12.17
C THR A 209 2.88 15.63 13.42
N ARG A 210 1.86 16.47 13.64
CA ARG A 210 1.71 17.31 14.83
C ARG A 210 0.58 16.78 15.71
N PRO A 211 0.60 17.03 17.04
CA PRO A 211 -0.53 16.72 17.91
C PRO A 211 -1.82 17.40 17.43
N VAL A 212 -2.95 16.69 17.53
CA VAL A 212 -4.28 17.25 17.18
C VAL A 212 -4.64 18.52 17.97
N SER A 213 -4.06 18.69 19.17
CA SER A 213 -4.21 19.91 19.98
C SER A 213 -3.65 21.18 19.34
N GLU A 214 -2.79 21.05 18.33
CA GLU A 214 -2.27 22.18 17.55
C GLU A 214 -3.21 22.63 16.42
N LEU A 215 -4.36 21.98 16.24
CA LEU A 215 -5.37 22.44 15.30
C LEU A 215 -5.84 23.86 15.65
N PRO A 216 -5.98 24.77 14.66
CA PRO A 216 -6.52 26.09 14.91
C PRO A 216 -7.93 26.04 15.51
N ALA A 217 -8.17 26.85 16.54
CA ALA A 217 -9.49 26.97 17.14
C ALA A 217 -10.54 27.39 16.10
N GLY A 218 -11.67 26.69 16.06
CA GLY A 218 -12.76 26.97 15.12
C GLY A 218 -12.54 26.48 13.68
N VAL A 219 -11.49 25.69 13.42
CA VAL A 219 -11.29 25.07 12.10
C VAL A 219 -12.50 24.21 11.73
N ARG A 220 -13.04 24.41 10.53
CA ARG A 220 -14.24 23.69 10.08
C ARG A 220 -13.84 22.33 9.51
N PHE A 221 -14.51 21.27 9.98
CA PHE A 221 -14.39 19.96 9.39
C PHE A 221 -15.11 19.89 8.04
N ARG A 222 -14.49 19.22 7.07
CA ARG A 222 -15.03 18.94 5.73
C ARG A 222 -15.08 17.44 5.52
N ARG A 223 -16.25 16.97 5.06
CA ARG A 223 -16.51 15.58 4.71
C ARG A 223 -16.30 15.39 3.22
N ALA A 224 -15.81 14.22 2.82
CA ALA A 224 -15.61 13.93 1.41
C ALA A 224 -16.95 13.83 0.67
N ASP A 225 -17.00 14.45 -0.51
CA ASP A 225 -18.03 14.12 -1.50
C ASP A 225 -17.86 12.66 -1.95
N PRO A 226 -18.94 12.01 -2.45
CA PRO A 226 -18.86 10.69 -3.05
C PRO A 226 -17.73 10.60 -4.08
N PRO A 227 -17.13 9.40 -4.25
CA PRO A 227 -16.05 9.22 -5.22
C PRO A 227 -16.49 9.61 -6.64
N PRO A 228 -15.54 10.00 -7.51
CA PRO A 228 -15.81 10.20 -8.93
C PRO A 228 -16.57 9.02 -9.53
N LYS A 229 -17.45 9.31 -10.51
CA LYS A 229 -18.08 8.25 -11.30
C LYS A 229 -16.99 7.39 -11.97
N ALA A 230 -17.21 6.09 -12.05
CA ALA A 230 -16.26 5.18 -12.67
C ALA A 230 -15.85 5.68 -14.08
N GLY A 231 -14.54 5.77 -14.34
CA GLY A 231 -13.98 6.25 -15.61
C GLY A 231 -13.83 7.77 -15.72
N TRP A 232 -14.26 8.55 -14.71
CA TRP A 232 -14.12 10.01 -14.70
C TRP A 232 -12.89 10.50 -13.92
N ASP A 233 -12.10 9.60 -13.35
CA ASP A 233 -10.93 9.92 -12.52
C ASP A 233 -9.97 10.89 -13.23
N ASP A 234 -9.60 10.61 -14.49
CA ASP A 234 -8.69 11.46 -15.27
C ASP A 234 -9.27 12.86 -15.54
N LEU A 235 -10.58 12.97 -15.76
CA LEU A 235 -11.26 14.26 -15.95
C LEU A 235 -11.32 15.07 -14.65
N VAL A 236 -11.58 14.40 -13.51
CA VAL A 236 -11.58 15.04 -12.20
C VAL A 236 -10.17 15.49 -11.86
N LEU A 237 -9.14 14.68 -12.14
CA LEU A 237 -7.74 15.04 -11.95
C LEU A 237 -7.36 16.28 -12.78
N ALA A 238 -7.71 16.29 -14.08
CA ALA A 238 -7.47 17.44 -14.94
C ALA A 238 -8.17 18.71 -14.42
N LYS A 239 -9.42 18.58 -13.92
CA LYS A 239 -10.16 19.68 -13.29
C LYS A 239 -9.45 20.20 -12.03
N ARG A 240 -8.90 19.31 -11.18
CA ARG A 240 -8.15 19.69 -9.98
C ARG A 240 -6.86 20.42 -10.37
N ALA A 241 -6.05 19.84 -11.25
CA ALA A 241 -4.83 20.48 -11.74
C ALA A 241 -5.10 21.88 -12.34
N ALA A 242 -6.14 22.02 -13.15
CA ALA A 242 -6.52 23.32 -13.72
C ALA A 242 -6.99 24.33 -12.65
N ALA A 243 -7.64 23.88 -11.56
CA ALA A 243 -8.03 24.75 -10.46
C ALA A 243 -6.81 25.25 -9.68
N HIS A 244 -5.84 24.36 -9.41
CA HIS A 244 -4.56 24.70 -8.78
C HIS A 244 -3.81 25.74 -9.61
N LEU A 245 -3.61 25.50 -10.91
CA LEU A 245 -2.90 26.41 -11.81
C LEU A 245 -3.57 27.78 -11.95
N ARG A 246 -4.90 27.86 -11.80
CA ARG A 246 -5.66 29.12 -11.90
C ARG A 246 -5.87 29.80 -10.54
N GLY A 247 -5.34 29.25 -9.44
CA GLY A 247 -5.57 29.76 -8.09
C GLY A 247 -7.05 29.74 -7.66
N ARG A 248 -7.85 28.79 -8.19
CA ARG A 248 -9.28 28.65 -7.92
C ARG A 248 -9.57 27.56 -6.88
N LEU A 249 -8.81 27.56 -5.80
CA LEU A 249 -8.97 26.65 -4.68
C LEU A 249 -9.85 27.29 -3.60
N GLU A 250 -10.58 26.46 -2.87
CA GLU A 250 -11.31 26.87 -1.68
C GLU A 250 -10.30 27.26 -0.59
N ARG A 251 -10.46 28.47 -0.04
CA ARG A 251 -9.57 29.01 0.99
C ARG A 251 -9.73 28.24 2.30
N GLY A 252 -8.62 27.74 2.84
CA GLY A 252 -8.52 27.15 4.17
C GLY A 252 -8.25 28.17 5.28
N PRO A 253 -7.90 27.71 6.51
CA PRO A 253 -7.70 26.31 6.87
C PRO A 253 -9.02 25.54 7.04
N VAL A 254 -9.03 24.28 6.61
CA VAL A 254 -10.08 23.30 6.94
C VAL A 254 -9.48 22.03 7.53
N ALA A 255 -10.26 21.28 8.31
CA ALA A 255 -9.86 19.98 8.83
C ALA A 255 -10.57 18.86 8.06
N ILE A 256 -9.85 17.80 7.72
CA ILE A 256 -10.36 16.63 7.00
C ILE A 256 -9.91 15.40 7.78
N SER A 257 -10.85 14.48 8.02
CA SER A 257 -10.55 13.21 8.68
C SER A 257 -9.70 12.32 7.76
N TYR A 258 -8.97 11.36 8.34
CA TYR A 258 -8.24 10.36 7.58
C TYR A 258 -9.13 9.65 6.53
N GLU A 259 -10.37 9.33 6.90
CA GLU A 259 -11.32 8.61 6.05
C GLU A 259 -11.79 9.45 4.84
N ASP A 260 -11.90 10.76 5.05
CA ASP A 260 -12.33 11.75 4.04
C ASP A 260 -11.16 12.32 3.23
N ALA A 261 -9.91 12.02 3.57
CA ALA A 261 -8.70 12.55 2.95
C ALA A 261 -8.39 11.92 1.57
N ARG A 262 -9.36 12.02 0.66
CA ARG A 262 -9.28 11.51 -0.72
C ARG A 262 -8.78 12.59 -1.66
N TRP A 263 -8.00 12.21 -2.67
CA TRP A 263 -7.33 13.18 -3.56
C TRP A 263 -8.30 14.12 -4.29
N TRP A 264 -9.45 13.60 -4.70
CA TRP A 264 -10.48 14.39 -5.39
C TRP A 264 -11.17 15.40 -4.47
N HIS A 265 -11.11 15.17 -3.16
CA HIS A 265 -11.69 16.03 -2.13
C HIS A 265 -10.67 17.03 -1.61
N VAL A 266 -9.51 16.55 -1.13
CA VAL A 266 -8.43 17.40 -0.61
C VAL A 266 -7.96 18.41 -1.65
N GLY A 267 -7.83 18.00 -2.91
CA GLY A 267 -7.37 18.89 -3.98
C GLY A 267 -8.30 20.02 -4.39
N ARG A 268 -9.39 20.24 -3.64
CA ARG A 268 -10.24 21.43 -3.74
C ARG A 268 -9.72 22.62 -2.94
N PHE A 269 -8.89 22.37 -1.93
CA PHE A 269 -8.49 23.36 -0.93
C PHE A 269 -7.03 23.80 -1.12
N ASP A 270 -6.68 24.99 -0.64
CA ASP A 270 -5.31 25.50 -0.61
C ASP A 270 -4.59 25.31 0.74
N HIS A 271 -5.33 25.01 1.81
CA HIS A 271 -4.76 24.77 3.14
C HIS A 271 -5.65 23.81 3.92
N VAL A 272 -5.13 22.62 4.22
CA VAL A 272 -5.86 21.57 4.94
C VAL A 272 -5.05 21.03 6.10
N TYR A 273 -5.76 20.60 7.14
CA TYR A 273 -5.26 19.74 8.18
C TYR A 273 -5.88 18.36 8.00
N VAL A 274 -5.04 17.33 7.85
CA VAL A 274 -5.48 15.94 7.66
C VAL A 274 -5.11 15.13 8.87
N THR A 275 -6.10 14.56 9.57
CA THR A 275 -5.82 13.68 10.72
C THR A 275 -5.23 12.36 10.25
N ASP A 276 -4.43 11.72 11.10
CA ASP A 276 -4.10 10.31 10.90
C ASP A 276 -5.26 9.39 11.30
N ALA A 277 -5.11 8.09 11.03
CA ALA A 277 -6.10 7.07 11.37
C ALA A 277 -6.37 6.94 12.88
N SER A 278 -5.42 7.36 13.72
CA SER A 278 -5.57 7.38 15.17
C SER A 278 -6.31 8.58 15.71
N GLN A 279 -6.45 9.62 14.88
CA GLN A 279 -6.99 10.92 15.22
C GLN A 279 -6.20 11.67 16.32
N ALA A 280 -5.05 11.14 16.75
CA ALA A 280 -4.17 11.80 17.71
C ALA A 280 -3.19 12.76 17.01
N GLY A 281 -2.83 12.47 15.76
CA GLY A 281 -1.94 13.29 14.94
C GLY A 281 -2.64 13.96 13.78
N VAL A 282 -2.06 15.06 13.32
CA VAL A 282 -2.53 15.84 12.18
C VAL A 282 -1.36 16.35 11.33
N ARG A 283 -1.57 16.40 10.01
CA ARG A 283 -0.62 16.95 9.04
C ARG A 283 -1.20 18.20 8.41
N GLU A 284 -0.42 19.28 8.42
CA GLU A 284 -0.76 20.52 7.76
C GLU A 284 -0.24 20.49 6.32
N ARG A 285 -1.13 20.65 5.33
CA ARG A 285 -0.80 20.66 3.90
C ARG A 285 -1.17 22.01 3.27
N LYS A 286 -0.26 22.58 2.48
CA LYS A 286 -0.38 23.87 1.80
C LYS A 286 0.23 23.79 0.41
#